data_AF-A0AAW7ERC1-F1
#
_entry.id   AF-A0AAW7ERC1-F1
#
_cell.length_a   1.000
_cell.length_b   1.000
_cell.length_c   1.000
_cell.angle_alpha   90.00
_cell.angle_beta   90.00
_cell.angle_gamma   90.00
#
_symmetry.space_group_name_H-M   'P 1'
#
loop_
_entity.id
_entity.type
_entity.pdbx_description
1 polymer ?
#
loop_
_entity_poly.entity_id
_entity_poly.type
_entity_poly.pdbx_seq_one_letter_code
_entity_poly.pdbx_strand_id
1 'polypeptide(L)'
;MKRLKMTRLMMLALVFTPLTSMAASPLAFNFSCASIGGVNSDGKGNVWIDGTKATVKTFNENYWEAKSGNNTVSISRKNDGNPDVSWAGPNRKHGVCLPEDNTDFSGAKKSTSTGPSFSCAAVAKGSIEEIICQSPSLSEMDLALNGAYKQALVKSSNNPTLKAEQRGWVKGRNECWKEQDKSACIARNYSERMAELHSKWGVK
;
A
#
# COMPACT_ATOMS: atom_id res chain seq x y z
N MET A 1 -27.96 12.58 -74.02
CA MET A 1 -27.65 11.69 -72.88
C MET A 1 -26.90 12.50 -71.81
N LYS A 2 -27.59 12.94 -70.74
CA LYS A 2 -26.98 13.71 -69.64
C LYS A 2 -26.85 12.78 -68.44
N ARG A 3 -25.61 12.56 -67.97
CA ARG A 3 -25.31 11.69 -66.82
C ARG A 3 -25.85 12.33 -65.53
N LEU A 4 -26.78 11.66 -64.87
CA LEU A 4 -27.29 12.04 -63.55
C LEU A 4 -26.25 11.67 -62.49
N LYS A 5 -25.74 12.66 -61.75
CA LYS A 5 -24.86 12.44 -60.59
C LYS A 5 -25.72 11.95 -59.42
N MET A 6 -25.45 10.74 -58.92
CA MET A 6 -26.01 10.24 -57.67
C MET A 6 -25.48 11.08 -56.50
N THR A 7 -26.34 11.91 -55.92
CA THR A 7 -26.10 12.56 -54.64
C THR A 7 -26.21 11.48 -53.56
N ARG A 8 -25.08 11.15 -52.90
CA ARG A 8 -25.05 10.23 -51.77
C ARG A 8 -25.87 10.82 -50.63
N LEU A 9 -27.05 10.24 -50.39
CA LEU A 9 -27.84 10.46 -49.18
C LEU A 9 -27.06 9.82 -48.01
N MET A 10 -26.40 10.63 -47.18
CA MET A 10 -25.78 10.13 -45.96
C MET A 10 -26.88 9.85 -44.94
N MET A 11 -27.26 8.58 -44.79
CA MET A 11 -27.99 8.12 -43.61
C MET A 11 -27.08 8.28 -42.40
N LEU A 12 -27.42 9.24 -41.52
CA LEU A 12 -26.81 9.36 -40.21
C LEU A 12 -27.37 8.21 -39.34
N ALA A 13 -26.68 7.06 -39.37
CA ALA A 13 -26.98 5.97 -38.45
C ALA A 13 -26.64 6.45 -37.02
N LEU A 14 -27.66 6.69 -36.20
CA LEU A 14 -27.48 6.93 -34.77
C LEU A 14 -27.00 5.61 -34.14
N VAL A 15 -25.68 5.45 -34.06
CA VAL A 15 -25.07 4.30 -33.41
C VAL A 15 -25.30 4.46 -31.91
N PHE A 16 -26.31 3.78 -31.37
CA PHE A 16 -26.39 3.55 -29.93
C PHE A 16 -25.21 2.66 -29.57
N THR A 17 -24.09 3.26 -29.18
CA THR A 17 -23.04 2.53 -28.49
C THR A 17 -23.65 2.07 -27.17
N PRO A 18 -23.71 0.75 -26.88
CA PRO A 18 -24.05 0.32 -25.55
C PRO A 18 -23.02 0.98 -24.63
N LEU A 19 -23.48 1.80 -23.67
CA LEU A 19 -22.65 2.13 -22.52
C LEU A 19 -22.34 0.77 -21.90
N THR A 20 -21.15 0.25 -22.18
CA THR A 20 -20.60 -0.84 -21.41
C THR A 20 -20.44 -0.26 -20.02
N SER A 21 -21.44 -0.53 -19.17
CA SER A 21 -21.34 -0.25 -17.75
C SER A 21 -20.09 -1.01 -17.32
N MET A 22 -19.01 -0.28 -17.08
CA MET A 22 -17.76 -0.85 -16.62
C MET A 22 -18.13 -1.44 -15.27
N ALA A 23 -18.38 -2.75 -15.23
CA ALA A 23 -18.65 -3.44 -13.99
C ALA A 23 -17.46 -3.12 -13.09
N ALA A 24 -17.72 -2.40 -11.98
CA ALA A 24 -16.67 -1.96 -11.09
C ALA A 24 -15.82 -3.20 -10.76
N SER A 25 -14.50 -3.08 -10.89
CA SER A 25 -13.62 -4.20 -10.61
C SER A 25 -13.25 -4.20 -9.12
N PRO A 26 -13.04 -5.37 -8.51
CA PRO A 26 -12.42 -5.41 -7.19
C PRO A 26 -11.06 -4.73 -7.29
N LEU A 27 -10.68 -4.00 -6.24
CA LEU A 27 -9.37 -3.35 -6.17
C LEU A 27 -8.26 -4.40 -6.22
N ALA A 28 -7.04 -3.98 -6.59
CA ALA A 28 -5.90 -4.88 -6.47
C ALA A 28 -5.73 -5.28 -5.01
N PHE A 29 -5.43 -6.54 -4.72
CA PHE A 29 -5.08 -6.98 -3.36
C PHE A 29 -4.29 -8.29 -3.33
N ASN A 30 -3.68 -8.62 -2.18
CA ASN A 30 -3.06 -9.92 -1.91
C ASN A 30 -3.32 -10.37 -0.46
N PHE A 31 -4.07 -11.46 -0.28
CA PHE A 31 -4.56 -11.98 0.98
C PHE A 31 -4.29 -13.49 1.09
N SER A 32 -4.09 -14.02 2.28
CA SER A 32 -4.04 -15.44 2.60
C SER A 32 -5.35 -15.86 3.25
N CYS A 33 -5.94 -16.94 2.75
CA CYS A 33 -7.11 -17.53 3.36
C CYS A 33 -6.72 -18.90 3.95
N ALA A 34 -7.00 -19.09 5.24
CA ALA A 34 -6.78 -20.38 5.88
C ALA A 34 -7.46 -21.50 5.06
N SER A 35 -6.74 -22.57 4.74
CA SER A 35 -7.21 -23.75 3.96
C SER A 35 -7.37 -23.60 2.45
N ILE A 36 -7.39 -22.39 1.88
CA ILE A 36 -7.52 -22.22 0.41
C ILE A 36 -6.36 -21.44 -0.23
N GLY A 37 -5.33 -21.11 0.54
CA GLY A 37 -4.10 -20.50 0.04
C GLY A 37 -4.22 -19.01 -0.24
N GLY A 38 -3.32 -18.51 -1.08
CA GLY A 38 -3.25 -17.11 -1.46
C GLY A 38 -4.40 -16.70 -2.37
N VAL A 39 -4.97 -15.52 -2.15
CA VAL A 39 -6.08 -14.93 -2.90
C VAL A 39 -5.72 -13.50 -3.26
N ASN A 40 -5.59 -13.24 -4.56
CA ASN A 40 -5.12 -11.95 -5.05
C ASN A 40 -5.99 -11.41 -6.19
N SER A 41 -6.05 -10.09 -6.29
CA SER A 41 -6.72 -9.33 -7.37
C SER A 41 -5.71 -8.39 -8.03
N ASP A 42 -5.78 -8.23 -9.35
CA ASP A 42 -4.91 -7.30 -10.09
C ASP A 42 -5.49 -5.87 -10.20
N GLY A 43 -6.69 -5.63 -9.67
CA GLY A 43 -7.37 -4.34 -9.77
C GLY A 43 -7.98 -4.05 -11.15
N LYS A 44 -7.87 -5.00 -12.09
CA LYS A 44 -8.35 -4.91 -13.48
C LYS A 44 -9.45 -5.94 -13.76
N GLY A 45 -10.02 -6.52 -12.71
CA GLY A 45 -11.14 -7.46 -12.78
C GLY A 45 -10.73 -8.93 -12.74
N ASN A 46 -9.44 -9.25 -12.60
CA ASN A 46 -8.99 -10.64 -12.44
C ASN A 46 -8.71 -10.95 -10.97
N VAL A 47 -9.12 -12.15 -10.54
CA VAL A 47 -8.85 -12.69 -9.20
C VAL A 47 -8.24 -14.09 -9.37
N TRP A 48 -7.31 -14.44 -8.49
CA TRP A 48 -6.70 -15.78 -8.40
C TRP A 48 -6.88 -16.33 -6.99
N ILE A 49 -7.06 -17.65 -6.88
CA ILE A 49 -7.17 -18.42 -5.64
C ILE A 49 -6.16 -19.57 -5.75
N ASP A 50 -5.18 -19.58 -4.86
CA ASP A 50 -4.02 -20.47 -4.84
C ASP A 50 -3.30 -20.55 -6.20
N GLY A 51 -3.05 -19.37 -6.79
CA GLY A 51 -2.45 -19.24 -8.14
C GLY A 51 -3.37 -19.61 -9.30
N THR A 52 -4.55 -20.17 -9.06
CA THR A 52 -5.53 -20.51 -10.10
C THR A 52 -6.46 -19.34 -10.39
N LYS A 53 -6.58 -18.94 -11.66
CA LYS A 53 -7.47 -17.83 -12.05
C LYS A 53 -8.94 -18.20 -11.78
N ALA A 54 -9.60 -17.36 -11.00
CA ALA A 54 -10.99 -17.54 -10.59
C ALA A 54 -11.98 -16.91 -11.59
N THR A 55 -13.21 -17.41 -11.59
CA THR A 55 -14.33 -16.76 -12.28
C THR A 55 -14.93 -15.70 -11.38
N VAL A 56 -14.90 -14.44 -11.81
CA VAL A 56 -15.41 -13.30 -11.02
C VAL A 56 -16.82 -12.93 -11.47
N LYS A 57 -17.75 -12.83 -10.54
CA LYS A 57 -19.09 -12.28 -10.72
C LYS A 57 -19.23 -10.99 -9.93
N THR A 58 -19.55 -9.90 -10.62
CA THR A 58 -19.89 -8.62 -10.01
C THR A 58 -21.37 -8.60 -9.64
N PHE A 59 -21.68 -8.25 -8.40
CA PHE A 59 -23.06 -8.07 -7.93
C PHE A 59 -23.44 -6.60 -7.84
N ASN A 60 -22.50 -5.76 -7.40
CA ASN A 60 -22.61 -4.30 -7.42
C ASN A 60 -21.21 -3.67 -7.36
N GLU A 61 -21.16 -2.35 -7.21
CA GLU A 61 -19.91 -1.58 -7.22
C GLU A 61 -18.97 -1.81 -6.02
N ASN A 62 -19.46 -2.45 -4.96
CA ASN A 62 -18.76 -2.71 -3.71
C ASN A 62 -18.77 -4.20 -3.31
N TYR A 63 -19.28 -5.13 -4.13
CA TYR A 63 -19.36 -6.55 -3.82
C TYR A 63 -19.17 -7.47 -5.05
N TRP A 64 -18.28 -8.46 -4.90
CA TRP A 64 -17.92 -9.46 -5.90
C TRP A 64 -17.78 -10.86 -5.30
N GLU A 65 -18.02 -11.88 -6.12
CA GLU A 65 -17.66 -13.25 -5.79
C GLU A 65 -16.69 -13.83 -6.83
N ALA A 66 -15.59 -14.40 -6.35
CA ALA A 66 -14.61 -15.12 -7.17
C ALA A 66 -14.68 -16.62 -6.86
N LYS A 67 -14.86 -17.45 -7.89
CA LYS A 67 -14.98 -18.91 -7.74
C LYS A 67 -13.81 -19.65 -8.37
N SER A 68 -13.21 -20.56 -7.62
CA SER A 68 -12.18 -21.50 -8.09
C SER A 68 -12.45 -22.87 -7.47
N GLY A 69 -12.70 -23.87 -8.33
CA GLY A 69 -13.18 -25.18 -7.88
C GLY A 69 -14.48 -25.06 -7.06
N ASN A 70 -14.49 -25.67 -5.87
CA ASN A 70 -15.63 -25.61 -4.93
C ASN A 70 -15.54 -24.46 -3.93
N ASN A 71 -14.52 -23.59 -4.04
CA ASN A 71 -14.34 -22.47 -3.13
C ASN A 71 -14.90 -21.19 -3.77
N THR A 72 -15.62 -20.42 -2.97
CA THR A 72 -16.12 -19.09 -3.31
C THR A 72 -15.49 -18.09 -2.37
N VAL A 73 -14.84 -17.07 -2.93
CA VAL A 73 -14.33 -15.91 -2.19
C VAL A 73 -15.29 -14.76 -2.39
N SER A 74 -15.74 -14.19 -1.28
CA SER A 74 -16.55 -12.97 -1.25
C SER A 74 -15.65 -11.77 -0.97
N ILE A 75 -15.69 -10.78 -1.86
CA ILE A 75 -14.86 -9.57 -1.81
C ILE A 75 -15.80 -8.39 -1.66
N SER A 76 -15.65 -7.61 -0.59
CA SER A 76 -16.46 -6.41 -0.33
C SER A 76 -15.57 -5.19 -0.16
N ARG A 77 -15.99 -4.02 -0.63
CA ARG A 77 -15.31 -2.75 -0.33
C ARG A 77 -15.91 -2.12 0.94
N LYS A 78 -15.09 -1.89 1.96
CA LYS A 78 -15.50 -1.15 3.17
C LYS A 78 -15.47 0.36 2.94
N ASN A 79 -16.07 1.11 3.86
CA ASN A 79 -16.11 2.58 3.82
C ASN A 79 -14.72 3.24 3.93
N ASP A 80 -13.74 2.54 4.51
CA ASP A 80 -12.33 2.95 4.61
C ASP A 80 -11.53 2.67 3.32
N GLY A 81 -12.15 2.02 2.33
CA GLY A 81 -11.54 1.64 1.06
C GLY A 81 -10.82 0.28 1.09
N ASN A 82 -10.62 -0.33 2.25
CA ASN A 82 -9.96 -1.63 2.37
C ASN A 82 -10.91 -2.77 1.98
N PRO A 83 -10.46 -3.79 1.21
CA PRO A 83 -11.28 -4.95 0.92
C PRO A 83 -11.50 -5.83 2.16
N ASP A 84 -12.75 -6.20 2.41
CA ASP A 84 -13.11 -7.36 3.23
C ASP A 84 -13.11 -8.60 2.35
N VAL A 85 -12.27 -9.58 2.69
CA VAL A 85 -12.17 -10.82 1.91
C VAL A 85 -12.48 -11.99 2.82
N SER A 86 -13.47 -12.77 2.43
CA SER A 86 -13.87 -13.99 3.12
C SER A 86 -14.05 -15.12 2.12
N TRP A 87 -14.04 -16.35 2.61
CA TRP A 87 -14.22 -17.51 1.76
C TRP A 87 -15.20 -18.52 2.37
N ALA A 88 -15.86 -19.24 1.49
CA ALA A 88 -16.69 -20.38 1.80
C ALA A 88 -16.33 -21.54 0.87
N GLY A 89 -16.36 -22.75 1.41
CA GLY A 89 -16.06 -23.96 0.66
C GLY A 89 -16.89 -25.16 1.11
N PRO A 90 -16.55 -26.37 0.65
CA PRO A 90 -17.26 -27.59 0.98
C PRO A 90 -17.42 -27.82 2.48
N ASN A 91 -18.48 -28.53 2.86
CA ASN A 91 -18.74 -28.94 4.24
C ASN A 91 -18.87 -27.77 5.24
N ARG A 92 -19.44 -26.64 4.78
CA ARG A 92 -19.60 -25.40 5.56
C ARG A 92 -18.28 -24.84 6.11
N LYS A 93 -17.14 -25.18 5.50
CA LYS A 93 -15.88 -24.52 5.84
C LYS A 93 -15.95 -23.08 5.36
N HIS A 94 -15.56 -22.15 6.23
CA HIS A 94 -15.51 -20.74 5.90
C HIS A 94 -14.42 -20.06 6.73
N GLY A 95 -13.99 -18.90 6.29
CA GLY A 95 -13.01 -18.11 7.02
C GLY A 95 -12.87 -16.71 6.45
N VAL A 96 -12.22 -15.85 7.23
CA VAL A 96 -11.78 -14.53 6.78
C VAL A 96 -10.35 -14.67 6.28
N CYS A 97 -10.04 -13.99 5.18
CA CYS A 97 -8.70 -13.94 4.63
C CYS A 97 -7.96 -12.75 5.25
N LEU A 98 -6.66 -12.93 5.51
CA LEU A 98 -5.79 -11.91 6.10
C LEU A 98 -4.80 -11.43 5.05
N PRO A 99 -4.41 -10.15 4.99
CA PRO A 99 -3.36 -9.70 4.07
C PRO A 99 -2.06 -10.49 4.26
N GLU A 100 -1.42 -11.00 3.21
CA GLU A 100 -0.21 -11.83 3.34
C GLU A 100 0.97 -11.01 3.91
N ASP A 101 1.09 -9.75 3.50
CA ASP A 101 2.19 -8.87 3.90
C ASP A 101 1.71 -7.45 4.21
N ASN A 102 0.81 -7.24 5.17
CA ASN A 102 0.41 -5.89 5.67
C ASN A 102 0.22 -4.82 4.57
N THR A 103 -0.23 -5.23 3.38
CA THR A 103 -0.32 -4.38 2.20
C THR A 103 -1.77 -3.93 2.12
N ASP A 104 -2.00 -2.73 2.65
CA ASP A 104 -3.25 -1.99 2.52
C ASP A 104 -3.39 -1.51 1.06
N PHE A 105 -4.53 -1.81 0.44
CA PHE A 105 -4.85 -1.40 -0.93
C PHE A 105 -5.78 -0.19 -0.97
N SER A 106 -5.95 0.51 0.17
CA SER A 106 -6.40 1.90 0.16
C SER A 106 -5.44 2.70 -0.73
N GLY A 107 -6.00 3.33 -1.76
CA GLY A 107 -5.21 4.09 -2.72
C GLY A 107 -4.34 5.10 -2.00
N ALA A 108 -3.02 4.94 -2.09
CA ALA A 108 -2.00 5.88 -1.63
C ALA A 108 -2.37 6.66 -0.35
N LYS A 109 -2.50 5.97 0.78
CA LYS A 109 -2.06 6.54 2.06
C LYS A 109 -1.15 5.58 2.79
N LYS A 110 -0.04 6.16 3.23
CA LYS A 110 1.06 5.60 4.00
C LYS A 110 0.55 4.62 5.07
N SER A 111 1.12 3.42 5.11
CA SER A 111 0.97 2.50 6.24
C SER A 111 1.24 3.28 7.52
N THR A 112 0.21 3.49 8.35
CA THR A 112 0.43 3.94 9.72
C THR A 112 0.87 2.72 10.51
N SER A 113 2.15 2.35 10.35
CA SER A 113 2.90 1.86 11.50
C SER A 113 2.54 2.82 12.64
N THR A 114 1.86 2.31 13.67
CA THR A 114 1.37 3.12 14.78
C THR A 114 2.55 3.47 15.68
N GLY A 115 3.54 4.17 15.12
CA GLY A 115 4.82 4.47 15.73
C GLY A 115 6.00 4.54 14.75
N PRO A 116 7.17 4.96 15.24
CA PRO A 116 8.42 5.04 14.50
C PRO A 116 8.98 3.65 14.16
N SER A 117 10.17 3.60 13.56
CA SER A 117 10.87 2.35 13.23
C SER A 117 11.43 1.57 14.43
N PHE A 118 11.16 2.05 15.66
CA PHE A 118 11.54 1.43 16.92
C PHE A 118 10.33 1.25 17.85
N SER A 119 10.45 0.39 18.86
CA SER A 119 9.36 0.12 19.80
C SER A 119 9.15 1.26 20.79
N CYS A 120 7.92 1.76 20.89
CA CYS A 120 7.51 2.74 21.88
C CYS A 120 7.22 2.16 23.26
N ALA A 121 7.20 0.82 23.42
CA ALA A 121 6.72 0.18 24.65
C ALA A 121 7.61 0.44 25.88
N ALA A 122 8.89 0.77 25.68
CA ALA A 122 9.88 0.87 26.74
C ALA A 122 10.79 2.12 26.62
N VAL A 123 10.31 3.19 25.97
CA VAL A 123 11.06 4.45 25.88
C VAL A 123 11.09 5.15 27.23
N ALA A 124 12.21 5.80 27.55
CA ALA A 124 12.34 6.54 28.80
C ALA A 124 11.45 7.79 28.78
N LYS A 125 10.79 8.08 29.90
CA LYS A 125 9.98 9.30 30.03
C LYS A 125 10.86 10.55 29.91
N GLY A 126 10.42 11.54 29.17
CA GLY A 126 11.14 12.77 28.82
C GLY A 126 12.21 12.60 27.74
N SER A 127 12.38 11.41 27.18
CA SER A 127 13.35 11.17 26.11
C SER A 127 12.90 11.74 24.76
N ILE A 128 13.85 11.91 23.84
CA ILE A 128 13.55 12.28 22.46
C ILE A 128 12.73 11.18 21.77
N GLU A 129 12.97 9.91 22.11
CA GLU A 129 12.21 8.77 21.63
C GLU A 129 10.73 8.82 22.06
N GLU A 130 10.42 9.26 23.29
CA GLU A 130 9.03 9.46 23.72
C GLU A 130 8.34 10.54 22.89
N ILE A 131 9.01 11.66 22.62
CA ILE A 131 8.47 12.74 21.78
C ILE A 131 8.18 12.23 20.36
N ILE A 132 9.09 11.42 19.80
CA ILE A 132 8.90 10.80 18.48
C ILE A 132 7.69 9.85 18.52
N CYS A 133 7.57 9.01 19.54
CA CYS A 133 6.45 8.07 19.72
C CYS A 133 5.09 8.77 19.84
N GLN A 134 5.04 9.93 20.47
CA GLN A 134 3.79 10.70 20.67
C GLN A 134 3.43 11.58 19.47
N SER A 135 4.33 11.73 18.49
CA SER A 135 4.13 12.58 17.33
C SER A 135 4.01 11.76 16.04
N PRO A 136 2.82 11.71 15.41
CA PRO A 136 2.64 11.01 14.14
C PRO A 136 3.59 11.50 13.04
N SER A 137 3.84 12.81 12.96
CA SER A 137 4.73 13.39 11.95
C SER A 137 6.20 13.03 12.19
N LEU A 138 6.67 13.02 13.44
CA LEU A 138 8.05 12.62 13.73
C LEU A 138 8.24 11.10 13.59
N SER A 139 7.24 10.31 13.95
CA SER A 139 7.23 8.86 13.68
C SER A 139 7.31 8.57 12.18
N GLU A 140 6.59 9.33 11.37
CA GLU A 140 6.61 9.25 9.92
C GLU A 140 7.99 9.58 9.33
N MET A 141 8.67 10.59 9.87
CA MET A 141 10.04 10.95 9.49
C MET A 141 11.06 9.88 9.89
N ASP A 142 10.90 9.27 11.06
CA ASP A 142 11.74 8.16 11.52
C ASP A 142 11.64 6.94 10.59
N LEU A 143 10.42 6.57 10.20
CA LEU A 143 10.18 5.50 9.21
C LEU A 143 10.81 5.81 7.85
N ALA A 144 10.66 7.05 7.37
CA ALA A 144 11.23 7.49 6.11
C ALA A 144 12.77 7.40 6.13
N LEU A 145 13.39 7.89 7.21
CA LEU A 145 14.83 7.81 7.39
C LEU A 145 15.31 6.35 7.47
N ASN A 146 14.60 5.48 8.18
CA ASN A 146 14.95 4.06 8.26
C ASN A 146 14.89 3.39 6.87
N GLY A 147 13.91 3.75 6.05
CA GLY A 147 13.82 3.32 4.66
C GLY A 147 15.04 3.75 3.83
N ALA A 148 15.37 5.04 3.85
CA ALA A 148 16.54 5.58 3.16
C ALA A 148 17.85 4.92 3.63
N TYR A 149 17.99 4.72 4.94
CA TYR A 149 19.15 4.07 5.55
C TYR A 149 19.32 2.61 5.10
N LYS A 150 18.23 1.83 5.05
CA LYS A 150 18.26 0.45 4.52
C LYS A 150 18.71 0.40 3.07
N GLN A 151 18.20 1.30 2.23
CA GLN A 151 18.65 1.39 0.83
C GLN A 151 20.14 1.75 0.75
N ALA A 152 20.62 2.66 1.61
CA ALA A 152 22.02 3.06 1.63
C ALA A 152 22.93 1.90 2.08
N LEU A 153 22.47 1.07 3.03
CA LEU A 153 23.18 -0.16 3.41
C LEU A 153 23.33 -1.14 2.25
N VAL A 154 22.27 -1.34 1.45
CA VAL A 154 22.34 -2.21 0.27
C VAL A 154 23.37 -1.68 -0.73
N LYS A 155 23.27 -0.40 -1.08
CA LYS A 155 24.18 0.24 -2.07
C LYS A 155 25.63 0.32 -1.61
N SER A 156 25.84 0.49 -0.31
CA SER A 156 27.18 0.53 0.28
C SER A 156 27.78 -0.85 0.55
N SER A 157 27.09 -1.94 0.17
CA SER A 157 27.49 -3.31 0.49
C SER A 157 27.71 -3.52 1.99
N ASN A 158 26.75 -3.06 2.81
CA ASN A 158 26.77 -3.17 4.27
C ASN A 158 27.96 -2.48 4.97
N ASN A 159 28.42 -1.35 4.41
CA ASN A 159 29.58 -0.61 4.90
C ASN A 159 29.54 -0.37 6.43
N PRO A 160 30.58 -0.79 7.20
CA PRO A 160 30.61 -0.67 8.65
C PRO A 160 30.70 0.78 9.14
N THR A 161 31.35 1.66 8.39
CA THR A 161 31.42 3.10 8.67
C THR A 161 30.03 3.73 8.60
N LEU A 162 29.23 3.40 7.58
CA LEU A 162 27.84 3.90 7.48
C LEU A 162 26.99 3.45 8.68
N LYS A 163 27.21 2.23 9.20
CA LYS A 163 26.56 1.76 10.43
C LYS A 163 27.01 2.55 11.66
N ALA A 164 28.29 2.87 11.76
CA ALA A 164 28.81 3.69 12.86
C ALA A 164 28.29 5.13 12.80
N GLU A 165 28.31 5.75 11.61
CA GLU A 165 27.76 7.08 11.35
C GLU A 165 26.28 7.13 11.76
N GLN A 166 25.48 6.13 11.39
CA GLN A 166 24.05 6.09 11.74
C GLN A 166 23.83 6.02 13.26
N ARG A 167 24.60 5.19 13.98
CA ARG A 167 24.54 5.13 15.44
C ARG A 167 24.96 6.45 16.09
N GLY A 168 25.99 7.10 15.54
CA GLY A 168 26.44 8.42 15.99
C GLY A 168 25.39 9.49 15.77
N TRP A 169 24.74 9.47 14.61
CA TRP A 169 23.66 10.39 14.28
C TRP A 169 22.47 10.27 15.24
N VAL A 170 22.05 9.04 15.62
CA VAL A 170 20.96 8.86 16.60
C VAL A 170 21.29 9.54 17.93
N LYS A 171 22.54 9.44 18.39
CA LYS A 171 22.99 10.15 19.59
C LYS A 171 22.92 11.67 19.41
N GLY A 172 23.37 12.17 18.26
CA GLY A 172 23.29 13.59 17.91
C GLY A 172 21.86 14.13 17.88
N ARG A 173 20.92 13.41 17.26
CA ARG A 173 19.48 13.74 17.29
C ARG A 173 18.97 13.84 18.72
N ASN A 174 19.43 12.95 19.61
CA ASN A 174 18.97 12.95 20.99
C ASN A 174 19.44 14.19 21.78
N GLU A 175 20.48 14.90 21.34
CA GLU A 175 20.90 16.19 21.92
C GLU A 175 19.84 17.30 21.78
N CYS A 176 18.80 17.09 20.97
CA CYS A 176 17.62 17.96 20.92
C CYS A 176 16.94 18.15 22.28
N TRP A 177 17.27 17.35 23.30
CA TRP A 177 16.78 17.57 24.67
C TRP A 177 17.15 18.97 25.20
N LYS A 178 18.26 19.55 24.71
CA LYS A 178 18.76 20.88 25.06
C LYS A 178 17.96 22.03 24.44
N GLU A 179 17.18 21.74 23.39
CA GLU A 179 16.46 22.76 22.65
C GLU A 179 15.12 23.12 23.31
N GLN A 180 14.70 24.36 23.10
CA GLN A 180 13.38 24.83 23.51
C GLN A 180 12.28 24.15 22.70
N ASP A 181 12.40 24.17 21.37
CA ASP A 181 11.54 23.42 20.46
C ASP A 181 12.20 22.10 20.05
N LYS A 182 11.98 21.08 20.89
CA LYS A 182 12.50 19.73 20.68
C LYS A 182 11.96 19.13 19.39
N SER A 183 10.67 19.33 19.08
CA SER A 183 10.04 18.77 17.88
C SER A 183 10.64 19.33 16.60
N ALA A 184 10.86 20.65 16.53
CA ALA A 184 11.52 21.28 15.39
C ALA A 184 12.98 20.81 15.24
N CYS A 185 13.73 20.69 16.34
CA CYS A 185 15.08 20.15 16.33
C CYS A 185 15.13 18.72 15.78
N ILE A 186 14.22 17.85 16.23
CA ILE A 186 14.14 16.46 15.77
C ILE A 186 13.83 16.41 14.28
N ALA A 187 12.81 17.15 13.82
CA ALA A 187 12.41 17.20 12.42
C ALA A 187 13.53 17.67 11.49
N ARG A 188 14.30 18.67 11.91
CA ARG A 188 15.48 19.16 11.19
C ARG A 188 16.56 18.07 11.09
N ASN A 189 16.88 17.40 12.20
CA ASN A 189 17.86 16.30 12.20
C ASN A 189 17.48 15.15 11.27
N TYR A 190 16.19 14.76 11.23
CA TYR A 190 15.70 13.76 10.28
C TYR A 190 15.91 14.23 8.83
N SER A 191 15.52 15.47 8.54
CA SER A 191 15.58 16.02 7.18
C SER A 191 17.00 16.12 6.66
N GLU A 192 17.93 16.63 7.48
CA GLU A 192 19.35 16.75 7.14
C GLU A 192 19.98 15.37 6.87
N ARG A 193 19.69 14.38 7.72
CA ARG A 193 20.25 13.04 7.55
C ARG A 193 19.69 12.30 6.35
N MET A 194 18.40 12.44 6.06
CA MET A 194 17.83 11.89 4.83
C MET A 194 18.48 12.52 3.60
N ALA A 195 18.68 13.85 3.58
CA ALA A 195 19.36 14.54 2.49
C ALA A 195 20.81 14.05 2.30
N GLU A 196 21.55 13.83 3.39
CA GLU A 196 22.90 13.26 3.36
C GLU A 196 22.90 11.85 2.73
N LEU A 197 21.99 10.97 3.18
CA LEU A 197 21.87 9.61 2.65
C LEU A 197 21.47 9.59 1.18
N HIS A 198 20.51 10.44 0.77
CA HIS A 198 20.11 10.62 -0.63
C HIS A 198 21.28 11.10 -1.49
N SER A 199 22.05 12.09 -1.03
CA SER A 199 23.18 12.64 -1.78
C SER A 199 24.35 11.64 -1.89
N LYS A 200 24.75 11.01 -0.79
CA LYS A 200 25.93 10.14 -0.71
C LYS A 200 25.71 8.78 -1.39
N TRP A 201 24.48 8.25 -1.37
CA TRP A 201 24.16 6.91 -1.87
C TRP A 201 23.11 6.88 -3.00
N GLY A 202 22.53 8.02 -3.39
CA GLY A 202 21.52 8.09 -4.46
C GLY A 202 20.24 7.32 -4.16
N VAL A 203 19.89 7.18 -2.87
CA VAL A 203 18.67 6.48 -2.43
C VAL A 203 17.45 7.39 -2.62
N LYS A 204 16.26 6.81 -2.83
CA LYS A 204 15.04 7.53 -3.22
C LYS A 204 13.83 7.08 -2.41
#